data_AF-A0A845Y2N7-F1
#
_entry.id   AF-A0A845Y2N7-F1
#
_cell.length_a   1.000
_cell.length_b   1.000
_cell.length_c   1.000
_cell.angle_alpha   90.00
_cell.angle_beta   90.00
_cell.angle_gamma   90.00
#
_symmetry.space_group_name_H-M   'P 1'
#
loop_
_entity.id
_entity.type
_entity.pdbx_description
1 polymer ?
#
loop_
_entity_poly.entity_id
_entity_poly.type
_entity_poly.pdbx_seq_one_letter_code
_entity_poly.pdbx_strand_id
1 'polypeptide(L)' 'MAYVTGQNSTLAIGCAIAFVIARVFYSVFYILDIPLGRSLMFAIGSLSSGTLFVLSLSSVSG' A
#
# COMPACT_ATOMS: atom_id res chain seq x y z
N MET A 1 3.07 -2.45 -10.04
CA MET A 1 2.11 -3.27 -10.81
C MET A 1 1.12 -2.39 -11.55
N ALA A 2 0.39 -1.48 -10.88
CA ALA A 2 -0.54 -0.56 -11.54
C ALA A 2 0.05 0.24 -12.73
N TYR A 3 1.32 0.68 -12.68
CA TYR A 3 1.98 1.36 -13.80
C TYR A 3 2.09 0.49 -15.06
N VAL A 4 2.41 -0.80 -14.89
CA VAL A 4 2.59 -1.74 -16.01
C VAL A 4 1.24 -2.14 -16.61
N THR A 5 0.20 -2.22 -15.79
CA THR A 5 -1.16 -2.58 -16.22
C THR A 5 -2.01 -1.37 -16.63
N GLY A 6 -1.44 -0.16 -16.67
CA GLY A 6 -2.15 1.06 -17.04
C GLY A 6 -3.29 1.45 -16.09
N GLN A 7 -3.30 0.95 -14.84
CA GLN A 7 -4.39 1.18 -13.92
C GLN A 7 -4.41 2.60 -13.37
N ASN A 8 -5.43 3.37 -13.77
CA ASN A 8 -5.60 4.79 -13.42
C ASN A 8 -6.78 5.05 -12.47
N SER A 9 -7.26 4.04 -11.74
CA SER A 9 -8.34 4.20 -10.77
C SER A 9 -7.90 5.07 -9.58
N THR A 10 -8.79 5.95 -9.10
CA THR A 10 -8.56 6.77 -7.89
C THR A 10 -8.17 5.93 -6.68
N LEU A 11 -8.71 4.71 -6.56
CA LEU A 11 -8.34 3.76 -5.51
C LEU A 11 -6.88 3.30 -5.63
N ALA A 12 -6.41 3.01 -6.85
CA ALA A 12 -5.02 2.61 -7.08
C ALA A 12 -4.05 3.74 -6.71
N ILE A 13 -4.39 4.99 -7.04
CA ILE A 13 -3.60 6.17 -6.66
C ILE A 13 -3.56 6.30 -5.13
N GLY A 14 -4.71 6.21 -4.46
CA GLY A 14 -4.80 6.27 -3.01
C GLY A 14 -3.98 5.18 -2.31
N CYS A 15 -4.06 3.94 -2.77
CA CYS A 15 -3.27 2.82 -2.24
C CYS A 15 -1.77 3.02 -2.45
N ALA A 16 -1.34 3.54 -3.61
CA ALA A 16 0.06 3.81 -3.87
C ALA A 16 0.63 4.88 -2.92
N ILE A 17 -0.12 5.96 -2.67
CA ILE A 17 0.27 7.02 -1.72
C ILE A 17 0.30 6.46 -0.29
N ALA A 18 -0.77 5.76 0.12
CA ALA A 18 -0.89 5.18 1.46
C ALA A 18 0.24 4.18 1.77
N PHE A 19 0.69 3.40 0.78
CA PHE A 19 1.82 2.49 0.94
C PHE A 19 3.12 3.23 1.29
N VAL A 20 3.43 4.34 0.59
CA VAL A 20 4.63 5.14 0.87
C VAL A 20 4.55 5.75 2.27
N ILE A 21 3.40 6.32 2.63
CA ILE A 21 3.16 6.87 3.97
C ILE A 21 3.37 5.78 5.04
N ALA A 22 2.80 4.59 4.84
CA ALA A 22 2.95 3.47 5.78
C ALA A 22 4.41 3.06 5.96
N ARG A 23 5.23 3.09 4.90
CA ARG A 23 6.67 2.80 4.99
C ARG A 23 7.43 3.83 5.82
N VAL A 24 7.13 5.12 5.67
CA VAL A 24 7.76 6.18 6.45
C VAL A 24 7.38 6.07 7.93
N PHE A 25 6.08 5.93 8.23
CA PHE A 25 5.62 5.83 9.61
C PHE A 25 6.05 4.53 10.28
N TYR A 26 6.18 3.42 9.54
CA TYR A 26 6.75 2.18 10.10
C TYR A 26 8.15 2.41 10.65
N SER A 27 9.02 3.11 9.89
CA SER A 27 10.37 3.45 10.35
C SER A 27 10.35 4.35 11.59
N VAL A 28 9.47 5.36 11.61
CA VAL A 28 9.32 6.26 12.78
C VAL A 28 8.88 5.48 14.03
N PHE A 29 7.84 4.66 13.93
CA PHE A 29 7.36 3.85 15.07
C PHE A 29 8.35 2.77 15.49
N TYR A 30 9.20 2.30 14.57
CA TYR A 30 10.28 1.38 14.91
C TYR A 30 11.37 2.05 15.74
N ILE A 31 11.79 3.27 15.39
CA ILE A 31 12.80 4.03 16.14
C ILE A 31 12.25 4.48 17.50
N LEU A 32 10.98 4.88 17.57
CA LEU A 32 10.31 5.29 18.80
C LEU A 32 9.84 4.11 19.67
N ASP A 33 10.12 2.88 19.25
CA ASP A 33 9.73 1.62 19.90
C ASP A 33 8.24 1.52 20.27
N ILE A 34 7.36 1.98 19.37
CA ILE A 34 5.90 1.91 19.53
C ILE A 34 5.38 0.66 18.80
N PRO A 35 5.12 -0.47 19.50
CA PRO A 35 4.82 -1.76 18.88
C PRO A 35 3.50 -1.77 18.10
N LEU A 36 2.45 -1.14 18.64
CA LEU A 36 1.14 -1.07 17.96
C LEU A 36 1.21 -0.29 16.64
N GLY A 37 1.96 0.81 16.62
CA GLY A 37 2.16 1.62 15.41
C GLY A 37 2.86 0.84 14.30
N ARG A 38 3.88 0.04 14.65
CA ARG A 38 4.56 -0.85 13.68
C ARG A 38 3.61 -1.87 13.07
N SER A 39 2.83 -2.57 13.88
CA SER A 39 1.90 -3.60 13.40
C SER A 39 0.81 -3.01 12.52
N LEU A 40 0.29 -1.83 12.88
CA LEU A 40 -0.71 -1.13 12.08
C LEU A 40 -0.16 -0.71 10.71
N MET A 41 1.04 -0.11 10.68
CA MET A 41 1.68 0.29 9.42
C MET A 41 2.02 -0.92 8.54
N PHE A 42 2.40 -2.05 9.14
CA PHE A 42 2.60 -3.31 8.41
C PHE A 42 1.29 -3.82 7.79
N ALA A 43 0.17 -3.77 8.52
CA ALA A 43 -1.14 -4.15 8.02
C ALA A 43 -1.57 -3.24 6.85
N ILE A 44 -1.42 -1.91 6.99
CA ILE A 44 -1.76 -0.94 5.95
C ILE A 44 -0.90 -1.15 4.70
N GLY A 45 0.41 -1.38 4.85
CA GLY A 45 1.32 -1.66 3.74
C GLY A 45 0.96 -2.95 3.00
N SER A 46 0.54 -3.99 3.73
CA SER A 46 0.12 -5.26 3.16
C SER A 46 -1.22 -5.12 2.42
N LEU A 47 -2.17 -4.39 2.99
CA LEU A 47 -3.50 -4.18 2.41
C LEU A 47 -3.43 -3.31 1.15
N SER A 48 -2.62 -2.26 1.15
CA SER A 48 -2.35 -1.43 -0.04
C SER A 48 -1.66 -2.23 -1.17
N SER A 49 -0.70 -3.09 -0.83
CA SER A 49 -0.05 -3.95 -1.83
C SER A 49 -1.02 -4.99 -2.42
N GLY A 50 -1.84 -5.63 -1.57
CA GLY A 50 -2.84 -6.61 -1.99
C GLY A 50 -3.94 -6.00 -2.85
N THR A 51 -4.45 -4.83 -2.47
CA THR A 51 -5.47 -4.10 -3.26
C THR A 51 -4.93 -3.67 -4.63
N LEU A 52 -3.71 -3.14 -4.69
CA LEU A 52 -3.04 -2.82 -5.96
C LEU A 52 -2.85 -4.07 -6.82
N PHE A 53 -2.52 -5.21 -6.23
CA PHE A 53 -2.39 -6.48 -6.94
C PHE A 53 -3.71 -6.92 -7.57
N VAL A 54 -4.80 -6.92 -6.79
CA VAL A 54 -6.14 -7.29 -7.27
C VAL A 54 -6.60 -6.34 -8.38
N LEU A 55 -6.46 -5.02 -8.18
CA LEU A 55 -6.79 -4.03 -9.21
C LEU A 55 -5.98 -4.25 -10.49
N SER A 56 -4.69 -4.54 -10.36
CA SER A 56 -3.82 -4.82 -11.51
C SER A 56 -4.25 -6.11 -12.26
N LEU A 57 -4.71 -7.13 -11.54
CA LEU A 57 -5.27 -8.33 -12.17
C LEU A 57 -6.54 -7.99 -12.95
N SER A 58 -7.47 -7.25 -12.33
CA SER A 58 -8.72 -6.86 -12.97
C SER A 58 -8.53 -6.02 -14.24
N SER A 59 -7.47 -5.20 -14.34
CA SER A 59 -7.15 -4.48 -15.59
C SER A 59 -6.71 -5.39 -16.73
N VAL A 60 -6.07 -6.50 -16.42
CA VAL A 60 -5.48 -7.40 -17.43
C VAL A 60 -6.51 -8.42 -17.91
N SER A 61 -7.48 -8.76 -17.07
CA SER A 61 -8.52 -9.76 -17.36
C SER A 61 -9.74 -9.21 -18.10
N GLY A 62 -9.84 -7.90 -18.33
CA GLY A 62 -10.88 -7.25 -19.14
C GLY A 62 -10.32 -6.80 -20.48
#